data_AF-A0A5E7V972-F1
#
_entry.id   AF-A0A5E7V972-F1
#
_cell.length_a   1.000
_cell.length_b   1.000
_cell.length_c   1.000
_cell.angle_alpha   90.00
_cell.angle_beta   90.00
_cell.angle_gamma   90.00
#
_symmetry.space_group_name_H-M   'P 1'
#
loop_
_entity.id
_entity.type
_entity.pdbx_description
1 polymer ?
#
loop_
_entity_poly.entity_id
_entity_poly.type
_entity_poly.pdbx_seq_one_letter_code
_entity_poly.pdbx_strand_id
1 'polypeptide(L)'
;MKRWLLTANAMVLSGCIGAQAPTPTVRYSAAALAPSAEVDGYYTFGSTRYKGPLVNGTPNGDGLCIDTKSSRPVALPCTYAQGSRTDASYLQARGIEIEEQQQNELRQKRAREASEADYQAYQRAESAASDRASQQALVAGLVTMQNNMSQLQAIDRQTALLASQAQQQQLDQAARQRERDRVATKPTHSQQQTESAQLNTQAEQKQARAEEDRQRLQDQQEAKREAEALASKRAQEKADRLAAALAAKEAEASAKRNYLAQLVAGTRLYARTCPSGDGNYFMVGTVPNIKPKPVSCVDVHYEAICEGSSNGSTGVATSFVGAATDCFMGDAVTIAPKPACPVKQVRVEVRDIRSCRE
;
A
#
# COMPACT_ATOMS: atom_id res chain seq x y z
N MET A 1 19.48 -50.44 -25.42
CA MET A 1 19.17 -50.36 -23.97
C MET A 1 19.06 -48.89 -23.57
N LYS A 2 17.84 -48.35 -23.48
CA LYS A 2 17.57 -46.94 -23.10
C LYS A 2 16.93 -46.94 -21.72
N ARG A 3 17.67 -46.52 -20.69
CA ARG A 3 17.16 -46.32 -19.33
C ARG A 3 16.52 -44.93 -19.25
N TRP A 4 15.20 -44.91 -19.06
CA TRP A 4 14.45 -43.72 -18.68
C TRP A 4 14.61 -43.50 -17.18
N LEU A 5 15.17 -42.37 -16.79
CA LEU A 5 15.22 -41.90 -15.40
C LEU A 5 13.91 -41.17 -15.09
N LEU A 6 13.06 -41.82 -14.30
CA LEU A 6 11.91 -41.22 -13.64
C LEU A 6 12.40 -40.38 -12.45
N THR A 7 12.37 -39.06 -12.58
CA THR A 7 12.50 -38.14 -11.45
C THR A 7 11.14 -37.94 -10.80
N ALA A 8 10.94 -38.61 -9.67
CA ALA A 8 9.80 -38.39 -8.79
C ALA A 8 10.00 -37.07 -8.03
N ASN A 9 9.20 -36.05 -8.36
CA ASN A 9 9.09 -34.82 -7.57
C ASN A 9 8.22 -35.11 -6.35
N ALA A 10 8.85 -35.33 -5.20
CA ALA A 10 8.18 -35.34 -3.92
C ALA A 10 7.88 -33.89 -3.50
N MET A 11 6.63 -33.45 -3.70
CA MET A 11 6.11 -32.23 -3.09
C MET A 11 5.90 -32.48 -1.59
N VAL A 12 6.82 -31.97 -0.77
CA VAL A 12 6.65 -31.89 0.68
C VAL A 12 5.74 -30.69 0.97
N LEU A 13 4.47 -30.97 1.26
CA LEU A 13 3.52 -30.01 1.81
C LEU A 13 3.85 -29.78 3.30
N SER A 14 4.68 -28.77 3.58
CA SER A 14 4.88 -28.25 4.93
C SER A 14 3.68 -27.39 5.35
N GLY A 15 2.70 -28.03 5.98
CA GLY A 15 1.59 -27.34 6.63
C GLY A 15 2.07 -26.58 7.87
N CYS A 16 1.91 -25.25 7.86
CA CYS A 16 2.13 -24.40 9.02
C CYS A 16 0.96 -24.57 10.01
N ILE A 17 1.03 -25.58 10.88
CA ILE A 17 0.19 -25.64 12.08
C ILE A 17 0.90 -24.81 13.14
N GLY A 18 0.73 -23.49 13.06
CA GLY A 18 1.13 -22.55 14.10
C GLY A 18 0.15 -22.65 15.27
N ALA A 19 0.26 -23.70 16.08
CA ALA A 19 -0.31 -23.68 17.42
C ALA A 19 0.44 -22.58 18.19
N GLN A 20 -0.23 -21.45 18.41
CA GLN A 20 0.29 -20.40 19.28
C GLN A 20 0.54 -21.03 20.65
N ALA A 21 1.82 -21.19 20.99
CA ALA A 21 2.21 -21.57 22.33
C ALA A 21 1.61 -20.52 23.29
N PRO A 22 0.96 -20.94 24.39
CA PRO A 22 0.42 -20.00 25.36
C PRO A 22 1.56 -19.07 25.78
N THR A 23 1.32 -17.76 25.63
CA THR A 23 2.26 -16.71 26.05
C THR A 23 2.78 -17.06 27.46
N PRO A 24 4.11 -17.17 27.65
CA PRO A 24 4.66 -17.48 28.95
C PRO A 24 4.17 -16.43 29.93
N THR A 25 3.38 -16.88 30.91
CA THR A 25 3.07 -16.06 32.08
C THR A 25 4.42 -15.70 32.69
N VAL A 26 4.73 -14.41 32.75
CA VAL A 26 5.96 -13.88 33.33
C VAL A 26 6.00 -14.35 34.79
N ARG A 27 6.68 -15.48 35.03
CA ARG A 27 7.01 -15.95 36.36
C ARG A 27 8.14 -15.06 36.84
N TYR A 28 7.81 -14.08 37.67
CA TYR A 28 8.80 -13.34 38.45
C TYR A 28 9.68 -14.36 39.17
N SER A 29 10.96 -14.41 38.82
CA SER A 29 11.93 -15.28 39.47
C SER A 29 12.05 -14.87 40.94
N ALA A 30 11.86 -15.83 41.84
CA ALA A 30 11.87 -15.62 43.31
C ALA A 30 13.20 -15.13 43.89
N ALA A 31 14.19 -14.82 43.04
CA ALA A 31 15.49 -14.27 43.42
C ALA A 31 15.61 -12.75 43.12
N ALA A 32 14.61 -12.14 42.48
CA ALA A 32 14.54 -10.69 42.39
C ALA A 32 14.15 -10.15 43.79
N LEU A 33 15.03 -9.33 44.35
CA LEU A 33 14.88 -8.54 45.58
C LEU A 33 13.41 -8.39 45.98
N ALA A 34 13.04 -8.92 47.15
CA ALA A 34 11.72 -8.72 47.72
C ALA A 34 11.38 -7.22 47.59
N PRO A 35 10.24 -6.86 46.96
CA PRO A 35 9.94 -5.46 46.68
C PRO A 35 10.02 -4.69 48.00
N SER A 36 10.97 -3.76 48.10
CA SER A 36 11.10 -2.94 49.28
C SER A 36 9.84 -2.08 49.38
N ALA A 37 9.10 -2.23 50.47
CA ALA A 37 7.96 -1.39 50.75
C ALA A 37 8.40 0.08 50.69
N GLU A 38 7.61 0.90 50.01
CA GLU A 38 7.81 2.35 50.01
C GLU A 38 7.54 2.93 51.40
N VAL A 39 7.91 4.18 51.62
CA VAL A 39 7.84 4.86 52.94
C VAL A 39 6.42 4.83 53.54
N ASP A 40 5.39 4.73 52.72
CA ASP A 40 3.97 4.67 53.09
C ASP A 40 3.41 3.23 53.21
N GLY A 41 4.26 2.21 53.05
CA GLY A 41 3.94 0.80 53.19
C GLY A 41 3.25 0.17 51.97
N TYR A 42 3.32 0.82 50.80
CA TYR A 42 2.86 0.25 49.54
C TYR A 42 3.99 -0.47 48.79
N TYR A 43 3.61 -1.49 48.04
CA TYR A 43 4.46 -2.27 47.15
C TYR A 43 4.05 -2.01 45.70
N THR A 44 4.98 -1.69 44.82
CA THR A 44 4.66 -1.37 43.42
C THR A 44 4.73 -2.60 42.52
N PHE A 45 3.63 -2.90 41.82
CA PHE A 45 3.49 -4.00 40.87
C PHE A 45 2.92 -3.48 39.54
N GLY A 46 3.78 -3.29 38.54
CA GLY A 46 3.39 -2.72 37.26
C GLY A 46 2.84 -1.30 37.42
N SER A 47 1.57 -1.10 37.06
CA SER A 47 0.87 0.18 37.23
C SER A 47 0.03 0.29 38.50
N THR A 48 0.18 -0.63 39.45
CA THR A 48 -0.61 -0.63 40.69
C THR A 48 0.30 -0.63 41.91
N ARG A 49 0.04 0.26 42.87
CA ARG A 49 0.64 0.19 44.22
C ARG A 49 -0.31 -0.58 45.11
N TYR A 50 0.18 -1.64 45.76
CA TYR A 50 -0.61 -2.55 46.60
C TYR A 50 -0.15 -2.46 48.05
N LYS A 51 -1.10 -2.37 48.99
CA LYS A 51 -0.86 -2.44 50.43
C LYS A 51 -1.72 -3.54 51.03
N GLY A 52 -1.09 -4.65 51.41
CA GLY A 52 -1.78 -5.83 51.91
C GLY A 52 -0.84 -7.03 52.14
N PRO A 53 -1.40 -8.21 52.43
CA PRO A 53 -0.64 -9.44 52.64
C PRO A 53 0.17 -9.85 51.41
N LEU A 54 1.42 -10.22 51.66
CA LEU A 54 2.31 -10.81 50.67
C LEU A 54 2.60 -12.27 51.05
N VAL A 55 2.52 -13.17 50.08
CA VAL A 55 2.97 -14.57 50.22
C VAL A 55 4.18 -14.74 49.31
N ASN A 56 5.35 -15.03 49.90
CA ASN A 56 6.63 -15.13 49.17
C ASN A 56 6.93 -13.88 48.32
N GLY A 57 6.74 -12.69 48.90
CA GLY A 57 6.97 -11.41 48.20
C GLY A 57 5.94 -11.07 47.12
N THR A 58 4.88 -11.87 46.98
CA THR A 58 3.86 -11.72 45.95
C THR A 58 2.51 -11.34 46.58
N PRO A 59 1.77 -10.33 46.04
CA PRO A 59 0.44 -9.95 46.53
C PRO A 59 -0.52 -11.13 46.56
N ASN A 60 -1.11 -11.39 47.73
CA ASN A 60 -2.04 -12.50 47.88
C ASN A 60 -3.00 -12.25 49.04
N GLY A 61 -4.27 -12.01 48.73
CA GLY A 61 -5.33 -11.62 49.65
C GLY A 61 -5.87 -10.22 49.38
N ASP A 62 -6.75 -9.77 50.29
CA ASP A 62 -7.40 -8.45 50.22
C ASP A 62 -6.46 -7.33 50.68
N GLY A 63 -6.51 -6.19 50.00
CA GLY A 63 -5.69 -5.02 50.34
C GLY A 63 -6.20 -3.73 49.69
N LEU A 64 -5.35 -2.71 49.70
CA LEU A 64 -5.61 -1.43 49.04
C LEU A 64 -4.74 -1.28 47.80
N CYS A 65 -5.36 -0.88 46.70
CA CYS A 65 -4.71 -0.63 45.42
C CYS A 65 -4.80 0.84 45.05
N ILE A 66 -3.70 1.39 44.55
CA ILE A 66 -3.66 2.69 43.89
C ILE A 66 -3.22 2.47 42.45
N ASP A 67 -4.06 2.85 41.48
CA ASP A 67 -3.66 2.87 40.07
C ASP A 67 -2.77 4.09 39.81
N THR A 68 -1.52 3.86 39.42
CA THR A 68 -0.55 4.92 39.14
C THR A 68 -0.81 5.62 37.81
N LYS A 69 -1.62 5.05 36.93
CA LYS A 69 -2.04 5.68 35.66
C LYS A 69 -3.24 6.61 35.84
N SER A 70 -3.96 6.51 36.96
CA SER A 70 -5.09 7.40 37.22
C SER A 70 -4.59 8.84 37.44
N SER A 71 -5.25 9.81 36.80
CA SER A 71 -5.02 11.24 37.05
C SER A 71 -5.33 11.66 38.48
N ARG A 72 -6.06 10.82 39.22
CA ARG A 72 -6.35 10.97 40.65
C ARG A 72 -6.08 9.62 41.33
N PRO A 73 -4.87 9.39 41.86
CA PRO A 73 -4.55 8.15 42.56
C PRO A 73 -5.36 8.08 43.86
N VAL A 74 -6.34 7.19 43.90
CA VAL A 74 -7.17 6.90 45.08
C VAL A 74 -6.93 5.46 45.50
N ALA A 75 -6.73 5.24 46.79
CA ALA A 75 -6.62 3.90 47.35
C ALA A 75 -8.02 3.24 47.37
N LEU A 76 -8.18 2.16 46.60
CA LEU A 76 -9.41 1.40 46.50
C LEU A 76 -9.20 -0.03 46.99
N PRO A 77 -10.20 -0.66 47.61
CA PRO A 77 -10.11 -2.07 47.97
C PRO A 77 -9.90 -2.94 46.73
N CYS A 78 -9.03 -3.93 46.84
CA CYS A 78 -8.72 -4.87 45.77
C CYS A 78 -8.30 -6.23 46.34
N THR A 79 -8.44 -7.28 45.54
CA THR A 79 -8.07 -8.64 45.91
C THR A 79 -7.03 -9.15 44.92
N TYR A 80 -5.97 -9.78 45.45
CA TYR A 80 -4.97 -10.47 44.65
C TYR A 80 -4.97 -11.97 44.93
N ALA A 81 -4.70 -12.76 43.89
CA ALA A 81 -4.36 -14.17 44.01
C ALA A 81 -3.05 -14.41 43.26
N GLN A 82 -2.01 -14.82 43.99
CA GLN A 82 -0.69 -15.15 43.43
C GLN A 82 -0.12 -14.04 42.51
N GLY A 83 -0.26 -12.78 42.91
CA GLY A 83 0.30 -11.63 42.19
C GLY A 83 -0.55 -11.12 41.04
N SER A 84 -1.67 -11.78 40.73
CA SER A 84 -2.67 -11.28 39.80
C SER A 84 -3.85 -10.66 40.55
N ARG A 85 -4.32 -9.50 40.10
CA ARG A 85 -5.50 -8.84 40.65
C ARG A 85 -6.76 -9.56 40.17
N THR A 86 -7.65 -9.94 41.10
CA THR A 86 -8.81 -10.81 40.85
C THR A 86 -10.15 -10.19 41.23
N ASP A 87 -10.19 -8.94 41.67
CA ASP A 87 -11.47 -8.29 41.97
C ASP A 87 -12.32 -8.09 40.71
N ALA A 88 -13.64 -8.20 40.88
CA ALA A 88 -14.61 -8.14 39.79
C ALA A 88 -14.49 -6.84 38.98
N SER A 89 -14.21 -5.71 39.64
CA SER A 89 -14.07 -4.41 38.97
C SER A 89 -12.89 -4.39 37.99
N TYR A 90 -11.75 -4.94 38.40
CA TYR A 90 -10.57 -5.06 37.54
C TYR A 90 -10.79 -6.03 36.38
N LEU A 91 -11.39 -7.20 36.64
CA LEU A 91 -11.69 -8.18 35.59
C LEU A 91 -12.68 -7.63 34.56
N GLN A 92 -13.69 -6.88 35.00
CA GLN A 92 -14.64 -6.23 34.10
C GLN A 92 -13.99 -5.16 33.24
N ALA A 93 -13.17 -4.27 33.83
CA ALA A 93 -12.45 -3.24 33.08
C ALA A 93 -11.49 -3.85 32.05
N ARG A 94 -10.76 -4.90 32.44
CA ARG A 94 -9.87 -5.64 31.52
C ARG A 94 -10.64 -6.34 30.41
N GLY A 95 -11.83 -6.86 30.69
CA GLY A 95 -12.72 -7.44 29.68
C GLY A 95 -13.13 -6.43 28.61
N ILE A 96 -13.52 -5.22 29.03
CA ILE A 96 -13.89 -4.12 28.14
C ILE A 96 -12.69 -3.70 27.26
N GLU A 97 -11.50 -3.57 27.85
CA GLU A 97 -10.29 -3.21 27.10
C GLU A 97 -9.94 -4.25 26.04
N ILE A 98 -10.03 -5.54 26.37
CA ILE A 98 -9.80 -6.64 25.42
C ILE A 98 -10.83 -6.60 24.28
N GLU A 99 -12.10 -6.38 24.60
CA GLU A 99 -13.16 -6.28 23.58
C GLU A 99 -12.95 -5.07 22.66
N GLU A 100 -12.59 -3.91 23.21
CA GLU A 100 -12.27 -2.72 22.42
C GLU A 100 -11.06 -2.93 21.51
N GLN A 101 -10.00 -3.58 22.03
CA GLN A 101 -8.84 -3.95 21.22
C GLN A 101 -9.23 -4.88 20.07
N GLN A 102 -10.04 -5.91 20.32
CA GLN A 102 -10.52 -6.81 19.28
C GLN A 102 -11.38 -6.08 18.23
N GLN A 103 -12.24 -5.15 18.66
CA GLN A 103 -13.04 -4.34 17.73
C GLN A 103 -12.18 -3.38 16.90
N ASN A 104 -11.14 -2.80 17.48
CA ASN A 104 -10.20 -1.94 16.76
C ASN A 104 -9.40 -2.74 15.73
N GLU A 105 -8.92 -3.92 16.10
CA GLU A 105 -8.21 -4.82 15.20
C GLU A 105 -9.11 -5.28 14.03
N LEU A 106 -10.37 -5.62 14.31
CA LEU A 106 -11.35 -5.96 13.28
C LEU A 106 -11.65 -4.77 12.34
N ARG A 107 -11.76 -3.55 12.88
CA ARG A 107 -11.92 -2.32 12.08
C ARG A 107 -10.72 -2.09 11.16
N GLN A 108 -9.50 -2.24 11.69
CA GLN A 108 -8.28 -2.12 10.87
C GLN A 108 -8.22 -3.19 9.78
N LYS A 109 -8.58 -4.43 10.11
CA LYS A 109 -8.63 -5.53 9.14
C LYS A 109 -9.61 -5.24 8.00
N ARG A 110 -10.84 -4.83 8.32
CA ARG A 110 -11.85 -4.45 7.33
C ARG A 110 -11.40 -3.28 6.45
N ALA A 111 -10.71 -2.29 7.02
CA ALA A 111 -10.17 -1.16 6.27
C ALA A 111 -9.07 -1.58 5.28
N ARG A 112 -8.19 -2.52 5.68
CA ARG A 112 -7.17 -3.09 4.78
C ARG A 112 -7.81 -3.89 3.66
N GLU A 113 -8.75 -4.78 3.97
CA GLU A 113 -9.47 -5.59 2.98
C GLU A 113 -10.25 -4.71 1.98
N ALA A 114 -10.90 -3.64 2.46
CA ALA A 114 -11.57 -2.68 1.58
C ALA A 114 -10.58 -1.95 0.65
N SER A 115 -9.44 -1.50 1.18
CA SER A 115 -8.40 -0.85 0.36
C SER A 115 -7.80 -1.79 -0.69
N GLU A 116 -7.64 -3.07 -0.36
CA GLU A 116 -7.15 -4.09 -1.31
C GLU A 116 -8.19 -4.38 -2.39
N ALA A 117 -9.47 -4.48 -2.02
CA ALA A 117 -10.57 -4.65 -2.97
C ALA A 117 -10.67 -3.48 -3.96
N ASP A 118 -10.55 -2.24 -3.48
CA ASP A 118 -10.52 -1.04 -4.33
C ASP A 118 -9.34 -1.04 -5.30
N TYR A 119 -8.16 -1.44 -4.82
CA TYR A 119 -6.96 -1.55 -5.66
C TYR A 119 -7.12 -2.61 -6.77
N GLN A 120 -7.68 -3.77 -6.43
CA GLN A 120 -7.97 -4.82 -7.41
C GLN A 120 -9.04 -4.39 -8.41
N ALA A 121 -10.10 -3.72 -7.97
CA ALA A 121 -11.14 -3.19 -8.84
C ALA A 121 -10.56 -2.16 -9.83
N TYR A 122 -9.65 -1.29 -9.35
CA TYR A 122 -8.93 -0.36 -10.19
C TYR A 122 -8.07 -1.08 -11.24
N GLN A 123 -7.28 -2.10 -10.86
CA GLN A 123 -6.47 -2.86 -11.81
C GLN A 123 -7.32 -3.56 -12.89
N ARG A 124 -8.45 -4.15 -12.50
CA ARG A 124 -9.39 -4.78 -13.46
C ARG A 124 -10.01 -3.77 -14.41
N ALA A 125 -10.33 -2.56 -13.92
CA ALA A 125 -10.84 -1.49 -14.76
C ALA A 125 -9.78 -1.02 -15.77
N GLU A 126 -8.52 -0.90 -15.35
CA GLU A 126 -7.41 -0.52 -16.22
C GLU A 126 -7.11 -1.60 -17.28
N SER A 127 -7.09 -2.88 -16.90
CA SER A 127 -6.91 -3.98 -17.86
C SER A 127 -8.07 -4.04 -18.85
N ALA A 128 -9.31 -3.91 -18.39
CA ALA A 128 -10.48 -3.88 -19.26
C ALA A 128 -10.49 -2.67 -20.22
N ALA A 129 -9.98 -1.52 -19.78
CA ALA A 129 -9.82 -0.34 -20.64
C ALA A 129 -8.75 -0.58 -21.72
N SER A 130 -7.61 -1.17 -21.35
CA SER A 130 -6.56 -1.56 -22.29
C SER A 130 -7.04 -2.60 -23.30
N ASP A 131 -7.81 -3.60 -22.87
CA ASP A 131 -8.40 -4.62 -23.75
C ASP A 131 -9.39 -4.00 -24.74
N ARG A 132 -10.21 -3.04 -24.30
CA ARG A 132 -11.11 -2.31 -25.20
C ARG A 132 -10.32 -1.47 -26.22
N ALA A 133 -9.27 -0.78 -25.78
CA ALA A 133 -8.43 0.01 -26.68
C ALA A 133 -7.72 -0.85 -27.73
N SER A 134 -7.21 -2.02 -27.34
CA SER A 134 -6.55 -2.95 -28.27
C SER A 134 -7.55 -3.57 -29.26
N GLN A 135 -8.75 -3.94 -28.81
CA GLN A 135 -9.82 -4.40 -29.69
C GLN A 135 -10.27 -3.32 -30.69
N GLN A 136 -10.40 -2.06 -30.24
CA GLN A 136 -10.73 -0.95 -31.12
C GLN A 136 -9.63 -0.68 -32.15
N ALA A 137 -8.36 -0.76 -31.76
CA ALA A 137 -7.24 -0.65 -32.68
C ALA A 137 -7.24 -1.78 -33.72
N LEU A 138 -7.56 -3.02 -33.30
CA LEU A 138 -7.70 -4.17 -34.21
C LEU A 138 -8.84 -3.95 -35.22
N VAL A 139 -10.02 -3.53 -34.75
CA VAL A 139 -11.18 -3.25 -35.62
C VAL A 139 -10.89 -2.10 -36.58
N ALA A 140 -10.27 -1.01 -36.11
CA ALA A 140 -9.86 0.10 -36.97
C ALA A 140 -8.84 -0.35 -38.02
N GLY A 141 -7.90 -1.22 -37.65
CA GLY A 141 -6.96 -1.86 -38.58
C GLY A 141 -7.67 -2.70 -39.65
N LEU A 142 -8.68 -3.48 -39.25
CA LEU A 142 -9.48 -4.31 -40.16
C LEU A 142 -10.31 -3.47 -41.14
N VAL A 143 -10.94 -2.38 -40.66
CA VAL A 143 -11.69 -1.44 -41.52
C VAL A 143 -10.75 -0.76 -42.52
N THR A 144 -9.56 -0.38 -42.09
CA THR A 144 -8.54 0.20 -42.98
C THR A 144 -8.12 -0.80 -44.06
N MET A 145 -7.93 -2.07 -43.69
CA MET A 145 -7.63 -3.14 -44.64
C MET A 145 -8.80 -3.42 -45.59
N GLN A 146 -10.04 -3.42 -45.11
CA GLN A 146 -11.25 -3.62 -45.92
C GLN A 146 -11.44 -2.48 -46.93
N ASN A 147 -11.16 -1.24 -46.54
CA ASN A 147 -11.21 -0.08 -47.44
C ASN A 147 -10.14 -0.16 -48.53
N ASN A 148 -8.93 -0.59 -48.20
CA ASN A 148 -7.90 -0.86 -49.22
C ASN A 148 -8.32 -1.98 -50.17
N MET A 149 -8.95 -3.04 -49.65
CA MET A 149 -9.38 -4.18 -50.46
C MET A 149 -10.55 -3.82 -51.39
N SER A 150 -11.51 -3.01 -50.92
CA SER A 150 -12.62 -2.53 -51.75
C SER A 150 -12.16 -1.55 -52.83
N GLN A 151 -11.11 -0.76 -52.57
CA GLN A 151 -10.49 0.10 -53.57
C GLN A 151 -9.81 -0.71 -54.68
N LEU A 152 -9.11 -1.81 -54.33
CA LEU A 152 -8.56 -2.75 -55.31
C LEU A 152 -9.65 -3.40 -56.16
N GLN A 153 -10.77 -3.84 -55.56
CA GLN A 153 -11.89 -4.41 -56.32
C GLN A 153 -12.61 -3.37 -57.20
N ALA A 154 -12.67 -2.12 -56.78
CA ALA A 154 -13.24 -1.04 -57.59
C ALA A 154 -12.40 -0.79 -58.85
N ILE A 155 -11.06 -0.86 -58.73
CA ILE A 155 -10.15 -0.79 -59.87
C ILE A 155 -10.40 -1.97 -60.81
N ASP A 156 -10.51 -3.20 -60.30
CA ASP A 156 -10.78 -4.39 -61.12
C ASP A 156 -12.14 -4.34 -61.84
N ARG A 157 -13.18 -3.83 -61.18
CA ARG A 157 -14.49 -3.62 -61.83
C ARG A 157 -14.45 -2.53 -62.88
N GLN A 158 -13.67 -1.48 -62.67
CA GLN A 158 -13.51 -0.41 -63.64
C GLN A 158 -12.77 -0.91 -64.88
N THR A 159 -11.73 -1.74 -64.73
CA THR A 159 -11.06 -2.41 -65.86
C THR A 159 -12.00 -3.40 -66.57
N ALA A 160 -12.81 -4.16 -65.84
CA ALA A 160 -13.80 -5.07 -66.46
C ALA A 160 -14.90 -4.32 -67.21
N LEU A 161 -15.37 -3.18 -66.70
CA LEU A 161 -16.35 -2.32 -67.37
C LEU A 161 -15.77 -1.65 -68.62
N LEU A 162 -14.51 -1.21 -68.58
CA LEU A 162 -13.82 -0.70 -69.76
C LEU A 162 -13.66 -1.79 -70.83
N ALA A 163 -13.35 -3.02 -70.43
CA ALA A 163 -13.28 -4.16 -71.34
C ALA A 163 -14.66 -4.51 -71.92
N SER A 164 -15.73 -4.50 -71.11
CA SER A 164 -17.08 -4.77 -71.59
C SER A 164 -17.63 -3.66 -72.48
N GLN A 165 -17.33 -2.39 -72.18
CA GLN A 165 -17.74 -1.26 -72.99
C GLN A 165 -17.05 -1.27 -74.37
N ALA A 166 -15.78 -1.67 -74.44
CA ALA A 166 -15.09 -1.88 -75.72
C ALA A 166 -15.76 -2.98 -76.55
N GLN A 167 -16.18 -4.08 -75.93
CA GLN A 167 -16.88 -5.17 -76.60
C GLN A 167 -18.32 -4.77 -77.01
N GLN A 168 -18.99 -3.97 -76.20
CA GLN A 168 -20.36 -3.53 -76.46
C GLN A 168 -20.42 -2.48 -77.57
N GLN A 169 -19.41 -1.62 -77.70
CA GLN A 169 -19.28 -0.73 -78.86
C GLN A 169 -19.14 -1.51 -80.17
N GLN A 170 -18.49 -2.68 -80.17
CA GLN A 170 -18.42 -3.55 -81.35
C GLN A 170 -19.78 -4.19 -81.67
N LEU A 171 -20.51 -4.64 -80.63
CA LEU A 171 -21.85 -5.23 -80.80
C LEU A 171 -22.88 -4.18 -81.23
N ASP A 172 -22.83 -2.97 -80.71
CA ASP A 172 -23.73 -1.87 -81.08
C ASP A 172 -23.50 -1.40 -82.52
N GLN A 173 -22.27 -1.42 -83.02
CA GLN A 173 -22.01 -1.15 -84.44
C GLN A 173 -22.65 -2.24 -85.33
N ALA A 174 -22.62 -3.50 -84.91
CA ALA A 174 -23.30 -4.61 -85.60
C ALA A 174 -24.82 -4.57 -85.45
N ALA A 175 -25.33 -4.12 -84.30
CA ALA A 175 -26.77 -4.00 -84.05
C ALA A 175 -27.38 -2.79 -84.80
N ARG A 176 -26.67 -1.66 -84.90
CA ARG A 176 -27.11 -0.50 -85.71
C ARG A 176 -27.23 -0.82 -87.20
N GLN A 177 -26.50 -1.81 -87.72
CA GLN A 177 -26.74 -2.34 -89.06
C GLN A 177 -28.07 -3.11 -89.15
N ARG A 178 -28.43 -3.86 -88.10
CA ARG A 178 -29.67 -4.66 -88.05
C ARG A 178 -30.92 -3.83 -87.71
N GLU A 179 -30.75 -2.70 -87.03
CA GLU A 179 -31.87 -1.85 -86.60
C GLU A 179 -32.35 -0.90 -87.70
N ARG A 180 -31.50 -0.63 -88.71
CA ARG A 180 -31.96 -0.06 -89.99
C ARG A 180 -33.01 -0.94 -90.68
N ASP A 181 -33.04 -2.24 -90.39
CA ASP A 181 -33.97 -3.19 -91.00
C ASP A 181 -35.26 -3.39 -90.19
N ARG A 182 -35.42 -2.74 -89.01
CA ARG A 182 -36.47 -3.11 -88.04
C ARG A 182 -37.42 -2.00 -87.56
N VAL A 183 -37.35 -0.78 -88.11
CA VAL A 183 -38.31 0.29 -87.76
C VAL A 183 -39.64 0.12 -88.52
N ALA A 184 -40.43 -0.88 -88.13
CA ALA A 184 -41.84 -1.00 -88.48
C ALA A 184 -42.56 -1.90 -87.48
N THR A 185 -42.84 -1.41 -86.26
CA THR A 185 -44.08 -1.67 -85.45
C THR A 185 -43.92 -1.20 -83.99
N LYS A 186 -44.91 -0.40 -83.53
CA LYS A 186 -45.29 -0.05 -82.13
C LYS A 186 -46.44 -0.99 -81.70
N PRO A 187 -46.79 -1.26 -80.41
CA PRO A 187 -47.19 -0.31 -79.32
C PRO A 187 -46.77 -0.74 -77.87
N THR A 188 -46.65 0.11 -76.84
CA THR A 188 -47.63 0.76 -75.90
C THR A 188 -48.54 -0.17 -75.07
N HIS A 189 -48.39 -0.21 -73.73
CA HIS A 189 -49.53 -0.20 -72.80
C HIS A 189 -49.19 0.16 -71.34
N SER A 190 -50.12 0.89 -70.74
CA SER A 190 -50.20 1.48 -69.40
C SER A 190 -50.90 0.59 -68.36
N GLN A 191 -50.33 0.45 -67.15
CA GLN A 191 -50.99 -0.01 -65.92
C GLN A 191 -50.35 0.71 -64.72
N GLN A 192 -51.01 1.73 -64.18
CA GLN A 192 -50.42 2.61 -63.16
C GLN A 192 -51.54 3.25 -62.32
N GLN A 193 -52.17 2.50 -61.40
CA GLN A 193 -53.11 3.12 -60.45
C GLN A 193 -53.38 2.36 -59.14
N THR A 194 -52.86 1.14 -58.94
CA THR A 194 -53.01 0.38 -57.67
C THR A 194 -51.77 0.40 -56.76
N GLU A 195 -50.62 0.91 -57.23
CA GLU A 195 -49.37 1.01 -56.45
C GLU A 195 -49.37 2.15 -55.41
N SER A 196 -50.15 3.21 -55.62
CA SER A 196 -50.05 4.44 -54.81
C SER A 196 -50.56 4.29 -53.37
N ALA A 197 -51.51 3.38 -53.11
CA ALA A 197 -52.07 3.17 -51.78
C ALA A 197 -51.12 2.38 -50.85
N GLN A 198 -50.38 1.40 -51.38
CA GLN A 198 -49.36 0.66 -50.62
C GLN A 198 -48.11 1.50 -50.36
N LEU A 199 -47.78 2.44 -51.26
CA LEU A 199 -46.66 3.37 -51.10
C LEU A 199 -46.86 4.33 -49.90
N ASN A 200 -48.08 4.82 -49.68
CA ASN A 200 -48.35 5.74 -48.57
C ASN A 200 -48.24 5.07 -47.19
N THR A 201 -48.74 3.83 -47.04
CA THR A 201 -48.63 3.10 -45.75
C THR A 201 -47.17 2.70 -45.45
N GLN A 202 -46.39 2.41 -46.49
CA GLN A 202 -44.97 2.10 -46.35
C GLN A 202 -44.13 3.35 -46.05
N ALA A 203 -44.56 4.53 -46.49
CA ALA A 203 -43.94 5.82 -46.17
C ALA A 203 -44.15 6.21 -44.70
N GLU A 204 -45.35 6.04 -44.15
CA GLU A 204 -45.63 6.32 -42.72
C GLU A 204 -44.86 5.38 -41.78
N GLN A 205 -44.81 4.07 -42.08
CA GLN A 205 -43.99 3.13 -41.29
C GLN A 205 -42.49 3.45 -41.34
N LYS A 206 -41.99 3.99 -42.46
CA LYS A 206 -40.61 4.45 -42.59
C LYS A 206 -40.35 5.69 -41.73
N GLN A 207 -41.27 6.63 -41.69
CA GLN A 207 -41.13 7.85 -40.88
C GLN A 207 -41.14 7.53 -39.38
N ALA A 208 -42.07 6.69 -38.92
CA ALA A 208 -42.14 6.29 -37.52
C ALA A 208 -40.85 5.57 -37.04
N ARG A 209 -40.29 4.67 -37.86
CA ARG A 209 -39.01 4.01 -37.55
C ARG A 209 -37.83 4.99 -37.56
N ALA A 210 -37.82 5.95 -38.47
CA ALA A 210 -36.77 6.96 -38.54
C ALA A 210 -36.76 7.88 -37.31
N GLU A 211 -37.93 8.22 -36.75
CA GLU A 211 -38.02 8.98 -35.50
C GLU A 211 -37.57 8.16 -34.29
N GLU A 212 -37.96 6.89 -34.17
CA GLU A 212 -37.51 6.01 -33.10
C GLU A 212 -35.98 5.80 -33.12
N ASP A 213 -35.40 5.58 -34.31
CA ASP A 213 -33.95 5.46 -34.48
C ASP A 213 -33.23 6.76 -34.10
N ARG A 214 -33.83 7.92 -34.46
CA ARG A 214 -33.26 9.24 -34.13
C ARG A 214 -33.28 9.50 -32.62
N GLN A 215 -34.33 9.07 -31.93
CA GLN A 215 -34.44 9.19 -30.48
C GLN A 215 -33.47 8.25 -29.75
N ARG A 216 -33.37 6.99 -30.21
CA ARG A 216 -32.34 6.04 -29.70
C ARG A 216 -30.92 6.56 -29.88
N LEU A 217 -30.62 7.22 -31.00
CA LEU A 217 -29.31 7.83 -31.24
C LEU A 217 -29.03 8.98 -30.28
N GLN A 218 -30.03 9.80 -29.95
CA GLN A 218 -29.90 10.87 -28.97
C GLN A 218 -29.65 10.33 -27.56
N ASP A 219 -30.45 9.36 -27.11
CA ASP A 219 -30.29 8.74 -25.79
C ASP A 219 -28.92 8.07 -25.65
N GLN A 220 -28.44 7.39 -26.70
CA GLN A 220 -27.10 6.80 -26.72
C GLN A 220 -25.99 7.86 -26.66
N GLN A 221 -26.16 9.02 -27.31
CA GLN A 221 -25.18 10.10 -27.24
C GLN A 221 -25.16 10.79 -25.88
N GLU A 222 -26.31 10.92 -25.22
CA GLU A 222 -26.40 11.48 -23.88
C GLU A 222 -25.78 10.54 -22.85
N ALA A 223 -26.13 9.25 -22.88
CA ALA A 223 -25.54 8.24 -22.01
C ALA A 223 -24.01 8.13 -22.18
N LYS A 224 -23.49 8.27 -23.41
CA LYS A 224 -22.04 8.32 -23.67
C LYS A 224 -21.39 9.56 -23.05
N ARG A 225 -21.99 10.74 -23.22
CA ARG A 225 -21.46 11.99 -22.64
C ARG A 225 -21.45 11.95 -21.12
N GLU A 226 -22.49 11.39 -20.50
CA GLU A 226 -22.54 11.21 -19.04
C GLU A 226 -21.49 10.21 -18.55
N ALA A 227 -21.31 9.09 -19.24
CA ALA A 227 -20.29 8.10 -18.92
C ALA A 227 -18.87 8.68 -19.04
N GLU A 228 -18.59 9.47 -20.07
CA GLU A 228 -17.31 10.15 -20.27
C GLU A 228 -17.05 11.21 -19.18
N ALA A 229 -18.06 12.01 -18.83
CA ALA A 229 -17.95 12.99 -17.76
C ALA A 229 -17.67 12.32 -16.40
N LEU A 230 -18.35 11.21 -16.11
CA LEU A 230 -18.13 10.45 -14.88
C LEU A 230 -16.75 9.81 -14.85
N ALA A 231 -16.28 9.26 -15.97
CA ALA A 231 -14.94 8.69 -16.10
C ALA A 231 -13.86 9.76 -15.92
N SER A 232 -14.04 10.94 -16.51
CA SER A 232 -13.13 12.09 -16.36
C SER A 232 -13.04 12.56 -14.91
N LYS A 233 -14.19 12.70 -14.23
CA LYS A 233 -14.23 13.10 -12.81
C LYS A 233 -13.51 12.08 -11.91
N ARG A 234 -13.73 10.78 -12.14
CA ARG A 234 -13.02 9.72 -11.40
C ARG A 234 -11.52 9.73 -11.67
N ALA A 235 -11.11 10.00 -12.91
CA ALA A 235 -9.69 10.09 -13.26
C ALA A 235 -9.02 11.28 -12.56
N GLN A 236 -9.68 12.44 -12.50
CA GLN A 236 -9.19 13.62 -11.77
C GLN A 236 -9.08 13.35 -10.27
N GLU A 237 -10.12 12.83 -9.63
CA GLU A 237 -10.10 12.50 -8.19
C GLU A 237 -8.98 11.51 -7.85
N LYS A 238 -8.76 10.52 -8.73
CA LYS A 238 -7.65 9.58 -8.56
C LYS A 238 -6.30 10.25 -8.70
N ALA A 239 -6.12 11.12 -9.70
CA ALA A 239 -4.87 11.86 -9.89
C ALA A 239 -4.57 12.76 -8.68
N ASP A 240 -5.57 13.46 -8.15
CA ASP A 240 -5.44 14.31 -6.98
C ASP A 240 -5.08 13.50 -5.72
N ARG A 241 -5.71 12.34 -5.53
CA ARG A 241 -5.38 11.44 -4.40
C ARG A 241 -3.96 10.91 -4.49
N LEU A 242 -3.48 10.56 -5.69
CA LEU A 242 -2.11 10.12 -5.90
C LEU A 242 -1.11 11.26 -5.67
N ALA A 243 -1.40 12.46 -6.15
CA ALA A 243 -0.57 13.64 -5.93
C ALA A 243 -0.48 13.99 -4.43
N ALA A 244 -1.59 13.97 -3.71
CA ALA A 244 -1.63 14.20 -2.27
C ALA A 244 -0.83 13.13 -1.49
N ALA A 245 -0.95 11.86 -1.87
CA ALA A 245 -0.19 10.77 -1.25
C ALA A 245 1.33 10.90 -1.49
N LEU A 246 1.74 11.32 -2.68
CA LEU A 246 3.15 11.58 -2.99
C LEU A 246 3.69 12.77 -2.20
N ALA A 247 2.94 13.87 -2.14
CA ALA A 247 3.31 15.05 -1.37
C ALA A 247 3.44 14.73 0.14
N ALA A 248 2.54 13.92 0.70
CA ALA A 248 2.62 13.49 2.09
C ALA A 248 3.87 12.65 2.37
N LYS A 249 4.21 11.70 1.47
CA LYS A 249 5.43 10.89 1.58
C LYS A 249 6.70 11.74 1.51
N GLU A 250 6.74 12.72 0.63
CA GLU A 250 7.89 13.63 0.52
C GLU A 250 8.02 14.52 1.74
N ALA A 251 6.91 15.04 2.27
CA ALA A 251 6.88 15.81 3.51
C ALA A 251 7.41 14.98 4.69
N GLU A 252 6.96 13.73 4.84
CA GLU A 252 7.44 12.82 5.90
C GLU A 252 8.95 12.51 5.75
N ALA A 253 9.40 12.22 4.52
CA ALA A 253 10.81 11.98 4.25
C ALA A 253 11.69 13.21 4.52
N SER A 254 11.20 14.40 4.20
CA SER A 254 11.89 15.67 4.51
C SER A 254 11.97 15.91 6.02
N ALA A 255 10.88 15.68 6.75
CA ALA A 255 10.83 15.83 8.20
C ALA A 255 11.78 14.84 8.90
N LYS A 256 11.81 13.58 8.43
CA LYS A 256 12.76 12.56 8.92
C LYS A 256 14.21 12.98 8.68
N ARG A 257 14.55 13.44 7.46
CA ARG A 257 15.92 13.92 7.14
C ARG A 257 16.33 15.10 8.03
N ASN A 258 15.46 16.09 8.17
CA ASN A 258 15.73 17.26 9.01
C ASN A 258 15.91 16.87 10.48
N TYR A 259 15.06 15.99 10.99
CA TYR A 259 15.16 15.48 12.36
C TYR A 259 16.50 14.76 12.59
N LEU A 260 16.90 13.84 11.71
CA LEU A 260 18.17 13.12 11.82
C LEU A 260 19.37 14.08 11.75
N ALA A 261 19.34 15.08 10.86
CA ALA A 261 20.39 16.10 10.79
C ALA A 261 20.51 16.92 12.08
N GLN A 262 19.38 17.30 12.69
CA GLN A 262 19.40 18.00 13.98
C GLN A 262 19.90 17.09 15.12
N LEU A 263 19.58 15.79 15.10
CA LEU A 263 20.16 14.83 16.03
C LEU A 263 21.67 14.75 15.88
N VAL A 264 22.20 14.68 14.66
CA VAL A 264 23.66 14.66 14.41
C VAL A 264 24.31 15.91 15.00
N ALA A 265 23.74 17.09 14.76
CA ALA A 265 24.29 18.35 15.25
C ALA A 265 24.21 18.52 16.78
N GLY A 266 23.18 17.97 17.42
CA GLY A 266 22.95 18.15 18.85
C GLY A 266 23.45 17.01 19.74
N THR A 267 23.71 15.82 19.20
CA THR A 267 24.19 14.67 19.98
C THR A 267 25.63 14.89 20.42
N ARG A 268 25.91 14.65 21.70
CA ARG A 268 27.23 14.81 22.29
C ARG A 268 27.72 13.50 22.87
N LEU A 269 28.86 13.01 22.36
CA LEU A 269 29.47 11.76 22.78
C LEU A 269 30.77 12.03 23.55
N TYR A 270 31.08 11.14 24.49
CA TYR A 270 32.25 11.21 25.36
C TYR A 270 32.83 9.82 25.55
N ALA A 271 34.17 9.75 25.64
CA ALA A 271 34.85 8.54 26.08
C ALA A 271 34.97 8.52 27.61
N ARG A 272 34.65 7.38 28.24
CA ARG A 272 34.76 7.16 29.69
C ARG A 272 35.31 5.76 29.98
N THR A 273 35.95 5.63 31.14
CA THR A 273 36.31 4.33 31.72
C THR A 273 35.25 3.95 32.73
N CYS A 274 34.61 2.79 32.53
CA CYS A 274 33.60 2.28 33.43
C CYS A 274 34.25 1.40 34.52
N PRO A 275 33.79 1.47 35.79
CA PRO A 275 34.39 0.68 36.88
C PRO A 275 34.39 -0.83 36.63
N SER A 276 33.39 -1.33 35.90
CA SER A 276 33.19 -2.75 35.57
C SER A 276 33.84 -3.20 34.26
N GLY A 277 34.60 -2.34 33.58
CA GLY A 277 34.90 -2.49 32.16
C GLY A 277 36.26 -3.07 31.76
N ASP A 278 36.98 -3.77 32.64
CA ASP A 278 38.32 -4.36 32.37
C ASP A 278 39.34 -3.38 31.74
N GLY A 279 39.24 -2.09 32.07
CA GLY A 279 40.10 -1.05 31.52
C GLY A 279 39.81 -0.67 30.06
N ASN A 280 38.70 -1.13 29.48
CA ASN A 280 38.22 -0.70 28.17
C ASN A 280 37.65 0.73 28.22
N TYR A 281 37.62 1.38 27.07
CA TYR A 281 36.99 2.69 26.90
C TYR A 281 35.58 2.48 26.37
N PHE A 282 34.63 3.22 26.93
CA PHE A 282 33.23 3.18 26.56
C PHE A 282 32.83 4.55 26.03
N MET A 283 32.09 4.53 24.94
CA MET A 283 31.38 5.67 24.42
C MET A 283 30.06 5.79 25.19
N VAL A 284 29.80 6.99 25.71
CA VAL A 284 28.55 7.40 26.35
C VAL A 284 28.15 8.77 25.81
N GLY A 285 26.88 9.14 25.90
CA GLY A 285 26.47 10.43 25.33
C GLY A 285 25.03 10.80 25.59
N THR A 286 24.70 12.03 25.20
CA THR A 286 23.35 12.58 25.32
C THR A 286 22.78 12.95 23.97
N VAL A 287 21.49 12.66 23.79
CA VAL A 287 20.72 12.99 22.58
C VAL A 287 19.77 14.14 22.90
N PRO A 288 19.68 15.18 22.04
CA PRO A 288 18.76 16.30 22.25
C PRO A 288 17.30 15.84 22.13
N ASN A 289 16.44 16.33 23.01
CA ASN A 289 15.01 16.00 22.99
C ASN A 289 14.24 16.88 21.98
N ILE A 290 14.32 16.55 20.70
CA ILE A 290 13.66 17.27 19.61
C ILE A 290 12.23 16.72 19.41
N LYS A 291 11.25 17.60 19.19
CA LYS A 291 9.84 17.26 18.90
C LYS A 291 9.39 17.90 17.58
N PRO A 292 8.56 17.23 16.76
CA PRO A 292 8.07 15.85 16.90
C PRO A 292 9.16 14.80 16.65
N LYS A 293 8.94 13.55 17.11
CA LYS A 293 9.86 12.41 16.91
C LYS A 293 9.36 11.50 15.77
N PRO A 294 9.78 11.73 14.51
CA PRO A 294 9.35 10.89 13.38
C PRO A 294 9.98 9.49 13.39
N VAL A 295 10.98 9.24 14.24
CA VAL A 295 11.60 7.92 14.42
C VAL A 295 11.62 7.57 15.91
N SER A 296 11.34 6.31 16.22
CA SER A 296 11.30 5.77 17.59
C SER A 296 12.68 5.38 18.11
N CYS A 297 13.59 5.01 17.20
CA CYS A 297 14.88 4.39 17.49
C CYS A 297 15.96 4.94 16.54
N VAL A 298 17.16 5.17 17.05
CA VAL A 298 18.31 5.66 16.27
C VAL A 298 19.59 4.86 16.52
N ASP A 299 20.35 4.65 15.46
CA ASP A 299 21.70 4.09 15.49
C ASP A 299 22.70 5.22 15.29
N VAL A 300 23.66 5.36 16.21
CA VAL A 300 24.66 6.43 16.19
C VAL A 300 25.98 5.88 15.69
N HIS A 301 26.39 6.31 14.50
CA HIS A 301 27.72 6.04 13.97
C HIS A 301 28.69 7.06 14.54
N TYR A 302 29.76 6.59 15.18
CA TYR A 302 30.73 7.45 15.85
C TYR A 302 32.15 7.14 15.43
N GLU A 303 33.04 8.10 15.65
CA GLU A 303 34.49 7.92 15.53
C GLU A 303 35.19 8.47 16.78
N ALA A 304 36.05 7.64 17.36
CA ALA A 304 36.89 7.98 18.50
C ALA A 304 38.32 8.27 18.03
N ILE A 305 38.79 9.50 18.23
CA ILE A 305 40.09 9.98 17.75
C ILE A 305 40.90 10.49 18.96
N CYS A 306 42.19 10.15 18.99
CA CYS A 306 43.14 10.73 19.93
C CYS A 306 43.57 12.12 19.49
N GLU A 307 43.69 13.08 20.40
CA GLU A 307 44.23 14.40 20.09
C GLU A 307 45.61 14.29 19.41
N GLY A 308 45.74 14.89 18.21
CA GLY A 308 46.96 14.86 17.41
C GLY A 308 47.15 13.63 16.51
N SER A 309 46.26 12.63 16.58
CA SER A 309 46.26 11.46 15.67
C SER A 309 45.25 11.65 14.54
N SER A 310 45.61 11.23 13.32
CA SER A 310 44.67 11.10 12.20
C SER A 310 43.93 9.75 12.19
N ASN A 311 44.40 8.79 13.00
CA ASN A 311 43.83 7.45 13.07
C ASN A 311 42.78 7.40 14.18
N GLY A 312 41.53 7.19 13.78
CA GLY A 312 40.39 7.00 14.67
C GLY A 312 39.87 5.56 14.65
N SER A 313 39.07 5.22 15.66
CA SER A 313 38.32 3.96 15.74
C SER A 313 36.84 4.26 15.51
N THR A 314 36.23 3.63 14.51
CA THR A 314 34.82 3.84 14.17
C THR A 314 33.94 2.76 14.77
N GLY A 315 32.72 3.10 15.18
CA GLY A 315 31.75 2.15 15.71
C GLY A 315 30.31 2.58 15.46
N VAL A 316 29.37 1.69 15.82
CA VAL A 316 27.93 1.94 15.77
C VAL A 316 27.34 1.61 17.12
N ALA A 317 26.64 2.57 17.73
CA ALA A 317 25.81 2.35 18.90
C ALA A 317 24.36 2.13 18.44
N THR A 318 23.92 0.88 18.50
CA THR A 318 22.58 0.48 18.07
C THR A 318 21.53 0.83 19.10
N SER A 319 20.36 1.31 18.66
CA SER A 319 19.24 1.66 19.54
C SER A 319 19.61 2.64 20.66
N PHE A 320 20.43 3.64 20.32
CA PHE A 320 20.96 4.61 21.28
C PHE A 320 19.86 5.53 21.81
N VAL A 321 19.62 5.49 23.11
CA VAL A 321 18.68 6.35 23.85
C VAL A 321 19.35 7.67 24.23
N GLY A 322 20.62 7.62 24.64
CA GLY A 322 21.42 8.78 25.02
C GLY A 322 20.83 9.55 26.20
N ALA A 323 20.43 8.84 27.26
CA ALA A 323 19.83 9.42 28.44
C ALA A 323 20.85 10.05 29.42
N ALA A 324 22.08 9.55 29.44
CA ALA A 324 23.08 9.95 30.42
C ALA A 324 24.51 9.80 29.88
N THR A 325 25.44 10.56 30.48
CA THR A 325 26.88 10.47 30.21
C THR A 325 27.62 9.52 31.16
N ASP A 326 26.90 8.71 31.93
CA ASP A 326 27.46 7.73 32.84
C ASP A 326 27.39 6.32 32.25
N CYS A 327 28.18 5.41 32.81
CA CYS A 327 28.24 4.03 32.36
C CYS A 327 27.07 3.16 32.84
N PHE A 328 26.29 3.65 33.82
CA PHE A 328 25.30 2.84 34.54
C PHE A 328 23.87 3.14 34.13
N MET A 329 23.57 4.38 33.73
CA MET A 329 22.22 4.81 33.33
C MET A 329 22.09 5.09 31.84
N GLY A 330 23.20 5.08 31.10
CA GLY A 330 23.24 5.34 29.66
C GLY A 330 23.61 4.12 28.81
N ASP A 331 23.45 4.28 27.50
CA ASP A 331 23.98 3.34 26.52
C ASP A 331 25.50 3.45 26.47
N ALA A 332 26.18 2.51 27.14
CA ALA A 332 27.64 2.42 27.13
C ALA A 332 28.07 1.41 26.06
N VAL A 333 28.77 1.87 25.03
CA VAL A 333 29.29 1.01 23.95
C VAL A 333 30.80 0.96 24.01
N THR A 334 31.38 -0.25 24.07
CA THR A 334 32.84 -0.43 24.08
C THR A 334 33.46 0.11 22.79
N ILE A 335 34.48 0.96 22.91
CA ILE A 335 35.26 1.48 21.80
C ILE A 335 36.34 0.45 21.46
N ALA A 336 36.20 -0.18 20.29
CA ALA A 336 37.14 -1.17 19.78
C ALA A 336 37.60 -0.81 18.35
N PRO A 337 38.92 -0.82 18.07
CA PRO A 337 40.02 -1.08 18.99
C PRO A 337 40.19 0.05 20.03
N LYS A 338 40.84 -0.25 21.16
CA LYS A 338 41.11 0.73 22.20
C LYS A 338 42.10 1.79 21.68
N PRO A 339 41.77 3.09 21.73
CA PRO A 339 42.71 4.15 21.36
C PRO A 339 43.97 4.11 22.23
N ALA A 340 45.12 4.44 21.63
CA ALA A 340 46.42 4.39 22.31
C ALA A 340 46.60 5.50 23.37
N CYS A 341 45.88 6.60 23.25
CA CYS A 341 45.96 7.72 24.18
C CYS A 341 45.09 7.49 25.45
N PRO A 342 45.36 8.22 26.55
CA PRO A 342 44.49 8.21 27.72
C PRO A 342 43.05 8.67 27.39
N VAL A 343 42.05 8.11 28.08
CA VAL A 343 40.61 8.40 27.84
C VAL A 343 40.27 9.90 27.84
N LYS A 344 40.97 10.72 28.64
CA LYS A 344 40.77 12.18 28.71
C LYS A 344 41.17 12.92 27.41
N GLN A 345 41.99 12.29 26.57
CA GLN A 345 42.46 12.82 25.28
C GLN A 345 41.71 12.19 24.10
N VAL A 346 40.76 11.29 24.36
CA VAL A 346 39.91 10.69 23.32
C VAL A 346 38.72 11.61 23.08
N ARG A 347 38.59 12.11 21.84
CA ARG A 347 37.41 12.82 21.36
C ARG A 347 36.53 11.84 20.61
N VAL A 348 35.23 11.84 20.91
CA VAL A 348 34.27 11.01 20.20
C VAL A 348 33.33 11.92 19.42
N GLU A 349 33.34 11.78 18.11
CA GLU A 349 32.54 12.58 17.20
C GLU A 349 31.44 11.73 16.57
N VAL A 350 30.26 12.33 16.40
CA VAL A 350 29.16 11.71 15.67
C VAL A 350 29.44 11.86 14.18
N ARG A 351 29.48 10.75 13.45
CA ARG A 351 29.65 10.73 12.00
C ARG A 351 28.32 10.75 11.27
N ASP A 352 27.38 9.93 11.73
CA ASP A 352 26.06 9.76 11.10
C ASP A 352 25.06 9.24 12.14
N ILE A 353 23.78 9.54 11.96
CA ILE A 353 22.69 8.98 12.76
C ILE A 353 21.62 8.45 11.82
N ARG A 354 21.29 7.17 11.96
CA ARG A 354 20.31 6.47 11.13
C ARG A 354 19.12 6.05 11.97
N SER A 355 17.97 5.89 11.33
CA SER A 355 16.88 5.14 11.97
C SER A 355 17.27 3.67 12.08
N CYS A 356 16.91 3.03 13.18
CA CYS A 356 17.13 1.60 13.36
C CYS A 356 16.51 0.81 12.20
N ARG A 357 17.17 -0.28 11.83
CA ARG A 357 16.65 -1.23 10.83
C ARG A 357 15.51 -1.99 11.51
N GLU A 358 14.28 -1.80 11.02
CA GLU A 358 13.12 -2.61 11.43
C GLU A 358 13.25 -4.06 10.99
#